data_AF-A0A7C4Z7A6-F1
#
_entry.id   AF-A0A7C4Z7A6-F1
#
_cell.length_a   1.000
_cell.length_b   1.000
_cell.length_c   1.000
_cell.angle_alpha   90.00
_cell.angle_beta   90.00
_cell.angle_gamma   90.00
#
_symmetry.space_group_name_H-M   'P 1'
#
loop_
_entity.id
_entity.type
_entity.pdbx_description
1 polymer ?
#
loop_
_entity_poly.entity_id
_entity_poly.type
_entity_poly.pdbx_seq_one_letter_code
_entity_poly.pdbx_strand_id
1 'polypeptide(L)'
;MKIRRDKIFHNLMPYEWENEEKKIISTREDHDHNTTWITHTHNDEINNGLSQEHPDQTIIEYVIRSKGVTVSKKLYKNKNITNLKERKDGSLNDRHAWNALRGDIGEHIARMNLMYYLRHHYPNGRIDSMFDSEFKRDNSQGYVVGHHGKHILKIKNYPNMEILEHRGDAPADYKCIKEIDGLFLFNHQFGQYLIVMESKTGSLTKTDEESLVSNLFNPLRKMFPDRKPAYLLFGTKEQIYTNDEFRVLKHKPVSIYKMLQQHSIDTMFMTFNETSDEFDKMADQVVKQYKWLNDLELHAKGWRKKEDCLELYNGGQRPVYTLRRDPQNPKIWHELPVKSHEQHL
;
A
#
# COMPACT_ATOMS: atom_id res chain seq x y z
N MET A 1 3.73 -35.20 -12.00
CA MET A 1 3.51 -34.04 -11.10
C MET A 1 2.29 -34.29 -10.21
N LYS A 2 2.46 -34.58 -8.91
CA LYS A 2 1.31 -34.68 -7.98
C LYS A 2 0.91 -33.27 -7.54
N ILE A 3 -0.17 -32.74 -8.12
CA ILE A 3 -0.73 -31.44 -7.73
C ILE A 3 -1.24 -31.57 -6.28
N ARG A 4 -0.58 -30.88 -5.34
CA ARG A 4 -0.97 -30.82 -3.93
C ARG A 4 -2.23 -29.95 -3.79
N ARG A 5 -3.40 -30.56 -3.91
CA ARG A 5 -4.71 -29.89 -3.82
C ARG A 5 -5.09 -29.46 -2.40
N ASP A 6 -4.24 -29.68 -1.40
CA ASP A 6 -4.48 -29.42 0.02
C ASP A 6 -4.10 -27.99 0.49
N LYS A 7 -3.66 -27.13 -0.43
CA LYS A 7 -3.21 -25.76 -0.13
C LYS A 7 -4.13 -24.69 -0.70
N ILE A 8 -4.30 -23.60 0.02
CA ILE A 8 -5.15 -22.47 -0.39
C ILE A 8 -4.65 -21.76 -1.65
N PHE A 9 -3.35 -21.84 -1.98
CA PHE A 9 -2.80 -21.23 -3.20
C PHE A 9 -2.29 -22.26 -4.20
N HIS A 10 -2.67 -23.54 -4.09
CA HIS A 10 -2.03 -24.62 -4.86
C HIS A 10 -1.92 -24.39 -6.39
N ASN A 11 -2.87 -23.66 -6.99
CA ASN A 11 -2.85 -23.35 -8.43
C ASN A 11 -2.10 -22.07 -8.81
N LEU A 12 -1.60 -21.31 -7.84
CA LEU A 12 -0.85 -20.06 -8.00
C LEU A 12 0.47 -20.05 -7.22
N MET A 13 0.78 -21.12 -6.49
CA MET A 13 2.05 -21.25 -5.82
C MET A 13 3.16 -21.39 -6.86
N PRO A 14 4.30 -20.71 -6.66
CA PRO A 14 5.45 -20.93 -7.51
C PRO A 14 5.85 -22.41 -7.50
N TYR A 15 6.27 -22.91 -8.66
CA TYR A 15 6.78 -24.27 -8.79
C TYR A 15 8.14 -24.26 -9.48
N GLU A 16 8.97 -25.25 -9.11
CA GLU A 16 10.25 -25.45 -9.76
C GLU A 16 10.01 -26.08 -11.14
N TRP A 17 10.44 -25.37 -12.18
CA TRP A 17 10.49 -25.90 -13.54
C TRP A 17 11.76 -26.72 -13.70
N GLU A 18 11.57 -28.00 -13.99
CA GLU A 18 12.66 -28.91 -14.36
C GLU A 18 13.19 -28.55 -15.76
N ASN A 19 14.02 -27.51 -15.83
CA ASN A 19 14.92 -27.25 -16.94
C ASN A 19 16.38 -27.28 -16.46
N GLU A 20 17.35 -27.22 -17.37
CA GLU A 20 18.79 -27.29 -17.05
C GLU A 20 19.25 -26.22 -16.04
N GLU A 21 18.49 -25.12 -15.88
CA GLU A 21 18.81 -23.99 -15.01
C GLU A 21 17.95 -23.91 -13.72
N LYS A 22 17.07 -24.89 -13.42
CA LYS A 22 16.15 -24.89 -12.27
C LYS A 22 15.47 -23.53 -12.02
N LYS A 23 14.58 -23.12 -12.94
CA LYS A 23 13.80 -21.88 -12.81
C LYS A 23 12.60 -22.07 -11.88
N ILE A 24 12.19 -21.03 -11.16
CA ILE A 24 10.91 -21.02 -10.44
C ILE A 24 9.94 -20.10 -11.17
N ILE A 25 8.76 -20.62 -11.48
CA ILE A 25 7.73 -19.93 -12.25
C ILE A 25 6.42 -19.88 -11.47
N SER A 26 5.70 -18.79 -11.63
CA SER A 26 4.34 -18.62 -11.09
C SER A 26 3.31 -19.07 -12.12
N THR A 27 2.31 -19.85 -11.71
CA THR A 27 1.21 -20.30 -12.60
C THR A 27 0.10 -19.25 -12.72
N ARG A 28 -0.44 -19.11 -13.96
CA ARG A 28 -1.63 -18.33 -14.38
C ARG A 28 -1.56 -16.80 -14.30
N GLU A 29 -2.51 -16.16 -15.00
CA GLU A 29 -2.75 -14.70 -15.03
C GLU A 29 -2.88 -14.12 -13.62
N ASP A 30 -2.31 -12.94 -13.40
CA ASP A 30 -2.51 -12.26 -12.14
C ASP A 30 -3.96 -11.77 -12.14
N HIS A 31 -4.71 -12.09 -11.08
CA HIS A 31 -6.03 -11.52 -10.76
C HIS A 31 -7.25 -11.98 -11.57
N ASP A 32 -7.10 -12.41 -12.84
CA ASP A 32 -8.22 -12.71 -13.77
C ASP A 32 -9.28 -11.57 -13.84
N HIS A 33 -8.86 -10.31 -13.63
CA HIS A 33 -9.75 -9.16 -13.64
C HIS A 33 -9.10 -7.86 -14.11
N ASN A 34 -9.91 -6.98 -14.69
CA ASN A 34 -9.51 -5.65 -15.12
C ASN A 34 -9.73 -4.64 -13.98
N THR A 35 -8.81 -3.71 -13.81
CA THR A 35 -8.91 -2.65 -12.81
C THR A 35 -8.82 -1.28 -13.47
N THR A 36 -9.53 -0.32 -12.92
CA THR A 36 -9.42 1.10 -13.29
C THR A 36 -9.59 1.94 -12.03
N TRP A 37 -9.08 3.16 -12.04
CA TRP A 37 -9.29 4.12 -10.97
C TRP A 37 -9.88 5.42 -11.52
N ILE A 38 -10.66 6.11 -10.69
CA ILE A 38 -11.34 7.37 -11.01
C ILE A 38 -10.98 8.38 -9.92
N THR A 39 -10.59 9.58 -10.32
CA THR A 39 -10.38 10.70 -9.40
C THR A 39 -11.62 11.56 -9.33
N HIS A 40 -11.89 12.03 -8.11
CA HIS A 40 -13.07 12.82 -7.79
C HIS A 40 -12.66 14.14 -7.14
N THR A 41 -13.44 15.15 -7.44
CA THR A 41 -13.44 16.51 -6.89
C THR A 41 -14.66 16.70 -6.01
N HIS A 42 -14.75 17.84 -5.31
CA HIS A 42 -15.91 18.16 -4.48
C HIS A 42 -17.21 18.35 -5.28
N ASN A 43 -17.14 18.59 -6.59
CA ASN A 43 -18.31 18.82 -7.45
C ASN A 43 -18.89 17.54 -8.05
N ASP A 44 -18.21 16.40 -7.89
CA ASP A 44 -18.66 15.14 -8.46
C ASP A 44 -19.84 14.54 -7.68
N GLU A 45 -20.72 13.83 -8.38
CA GLU A 45 -21.98 13.31 -7.82
C GLU A 45 -21.77 12.43 -6.58
N ILE A 46 -20.66 11.68 -6.52
CA ILE A 46 -20.29 10.83 -5.38
C ILE A 46 -20.06 11.61 -4.07
N ASN A 47 -19.84 12.93 -4.19
CA ASN A 47 -19.57 13.87 -3.11
C ASN A 47 -20.72 14.88 -2.92
N ASN A 48 -21.85 14.73 -3.64
CA ASN A 48 -23.00 15.61 -3.50
C ASN A 48 -23.52 15.66 -2.05
N GLY A 49 -23.85 16.87 -1.59
CA GLY A 49 -24.36 17.10 -0.23
C GLY A 49 -23.29 17.06 0.86
N LEU A 50 -22.02 16.78 0.51
CA LEU A 50 -20.90 16.92 1.42
C LEU A 50 -20.26 18.29 1.24
N SER A 51 -20.00 19.00 2.34
CA SER A 51 -19.19 20.21 2.28
C SER A 51 -17.81 19.89 1.70
N GLN A 52 -17.16 20.90 1.12
CA GLN A 52 -15.86 20.69 0.46
C GLN A 52 -14.77 20.20 1.43
N GLU A 53 -14.90 20.48 2.72
CA GLU A 53 -13.98 20.02 3.77
C GLU A 53 -14.43 18.71 4.44
N HIS A 54 -15.53 18.12 3.97
CA HIS A 54 -16.15 16.99 4.67
C HIS A 54 -15.23 15.75 4.65
N PRO A 55 -15.01 15.08 5.80
CA PRO A 55 -14.05 13.97 5.94
C PRO A 55 -14.36 12.77 5.03
N ASP A 56 -15.63 12.56 4.68
CA ASP A 56 -16.05 11.43 3.84
C ASP A 56 -16.07 11.69 2.33
N GLN A 57 -15.64 12.86 1.86
CA GLN A 57 -15.46 13.10 0.42
C GLN A 57 -14.45 12.10 -0.15
N THR A 58 -14.81 11.52 -1.29
CA THR A 58 -14.00 10.56 -2.03
C THR A 58 -13.06 11.33 -2.94
N ILE A 59 -11.78 10.95 -2.94
CA ILE A 59 -10.73 11.52 -3.79
C ILE A 59 -10.39 10.52 -4.89
N ILE A 60 -10.24 9.26 -4.52
CA ILE A 60 -9.96 8.17 -5.46
C ILE A 60 -10.96 7.06 -5.24
N GLU A 61 -11.57 6.61 -6.33
CA GLU A 61 -12.39 5.40 -6.42
C GLU A 61 -11.62 4.36 -7.22
N TYR A 62 -11.63 3.13 -6.74
CA TYR A 62 -11.03 1.98 -7.41
C TYR A 62 -12.11 1.01 -7.85
N VAL A 63 -12.04 0.61 -9.12
CA VAL A 63 -13.06 -0.19 -9.79
C VAL A 63 -12.44 -1.47 -10.34
N ILE A 64 -12.96 -2.60 -9.87
CA ILE A 64 -12.61 -3.95 -10.33
C ILE A 64 -13.74 -4.45 -11.23
N ARG A 65 -13.41 -4.87 -12.45
CA ARG A 65 -14.34 -5.46 -13.42
C ARG A 65 -13.87 -6.86 -13.83
N SER A 66 -14.71 -7.87 -13.60
CA SER A 66 -14.46 -9.21 -14.12
C SER A 66 -15.73 -10.03 -14.26
N LYS A 67 -15.83 -10.77 -15.36
CA LYS A 67 -16.92 -11.72 -15.68
C LYS A 67 -18.32 -11.15 -15.43
N GLY A 68 -18.54 -9.89 -15.84
CA GLY A 68 -19.83 -9.19 -15.70
C GLY A 68 -20.11 -8.56 -14.33
N VAL A 69 -19.19 -8.72 -13.36
CA VAL A 69 -19.29 -8.07 -12.03
C VAL A 69 -18.42 -6.83 -12.02
N THR A 70 -18.98 -5.70 -11.56
CA THR A 70 -18.25 -4.46 -11.28
C THR A 70 -18.31 -4.18 -9.78
N VAL A 71 -17.14 -4.11 -9.14
CA VAL A 71 -17.00 -3.70 -7.75
C VAL A 71 -16.30 -2.36 -7.72
N SER A 72 -16.99 -1.34 -7.21
CA SER A 72 -16.40 -0.03 -6.94
C SER A 72 -16.21 0.16 -5.42
N LYS A 73 -15.05 0.69 -5.02
CA LYS A 73 -14.86 1.19 -3.65
C LYS A 73 -14.11 2.51 -3.62
N LYS A 74 -14.48 3.32 -2.63
CA LYS A 74 -13.77 4.53 -2.21
C LYS A 74 -12.40 4.14 -1.65
N LEU A 75 -11.34 4.36 -2.44
CA LEU A 75 -9.97 4.00 -2.11
C LEU A 75 -9.36 5.00 -1.13
N TYR A 76 -9.55 6.29 -1.38
CA TYR A 76 -8.98 7.38 -0.60
C TYR A 76 -10.00 8.49 -0.38
N LYS A 77 -10.06 9.02 0.84
CA LYS A 77 -11.00 10.08 1.25
C LYS A 77 -10.29 11.25 1.94
N ASN A 78 -10.98 12.38 2.13
CA ASN A 78 -10.44 13.53 2.87
C ASN A 78 -9.97 13.19 4.29
N LYS A 79 -10.65 12.29 5.01
CA LYS A 79 -10.17 11.84 6.34
C LYS A 79 -8.86 11.05 6.31
N ASN A 80 -8.43 10.56 5.15
CA ASN A 80 -7.12 9.93 5.01
C ASN A 80 -6.01 10.98 4.89
N ILE A 81 -6.34 12.22 4.50
CA ILE A 81 -5.43 13.36 4.38
C ILE A 81 -4.96 13.86 5.76
N THR A 82 -5.78 13.76 6.81
CA THR A 82 -5.38 14.20 8.18
C THR A 82 -4.16 13.44 8.71
N ASN A 83 -3.95 12.19 8.30
CA ASN A 83 -2.77 11.40 8.67
C ASN A 83 -1.47 11.94 8.01
N LEU A 84 -1.58 12.75 6.94
CA LEU A 84 -0.43 13.42 6.33
C LEU A 84 0.03 14.62 7.17
N LYS A 85 -0.85 15.22 7.98
CA LYS A 85 -0.54 16.38 8.84
C LYS A 85 0.36 16.03 10.02
N GLU A 86 0.36 14.78 10.46
CA GLU A 86 1.17 14.30 11.60
C GLU A 86 2.64 14.01 11.23
N ARG A 87 2.99 14.07 9.93
CA ARG A 87 4.37 13.95 9.47
C ARG A 87 5.08 15.29 9.75
N LYS A 88 5.97 15.27 10.75
CA LYS A 88 6.56 16.42 11.47
C LYS A 88 7.25 17.52 10.63
N ASP A 89 7.37 17.38 9.32
CA ASP A 89 8.03 18.36 8.44
C ASP A 89 7.03 19.20 7.62
N GLY A 90 5.74 18.88 7.63
CA GLY A 90 4.69 19.67 6.97
C GLY A 90 4.85 19.84 5.46
N SER A 91 5.86 19.21 4.84
CA SER A 91 6.22 19.40 3.45
C SER A 91 5.93 18.12 2.67
N LEU A 92 4.76 18.09 2.02
CA LEU A 92 4.45 17.06 1.02
C LEU A 92 5.31 17.16 -0.26
N ASN A 93 6.27 18.08 -0.28
CA ASN A 93 7.26 18.21 -1.34
C ASN A 93 8.49 17.30 -1.10
N ASP A 94 8.59 16.60 0.04
CA ASP A 94 9.63 15.59 0.25
C ASP A 94 9.29 14.28 -0.51
N ARG A 95 10.26 13.80 -1.28
CA ARG A 95 10.24 12.49 -1.95
C ARG A 95 9.90 11.35 -0.97
N HIS A 96 10.25 11.47 0.30
CA HIS A 96 9.87 10.51 1.33
C HIS A 96 8.36 10.47 1.59
N ALA A 97 7.71 11.63 1.74
CA ALA A 97 6.27 11.72 1.93
C ALA A 97 5.50 11.17 0.72
N TRP A 98 6.00 11.47 -0.49
CA TRP A 98 5.47 10.95 -1.75
C TRP A 98 5.54 9.43 -1.84
N ASN A 99 6.71 8.84 -1.57
CA ASN A 99 6.90 7.39 -1.59
C ASN A 99 6.02 6.68 -0.57
N ALA A 100 5.84 7.27 0.61
CA ALA A 100 4.97 6.71 1.63
C ALA A 100 3.49 6.76 1.18
N LEU A 101 3.04 7.84 0.55
CA LEU A 101 1.68 7.92 -0.02
C LEU A 101 1.44 6.88 -1.13
N ARG A 102 2.43 6.68 -2.02
CA ARG A 102 2.39 5.60 -3.01
C ARG A 102 2.29 4.22 -2.35
N GLY A 103 3.03 4.02 -1.25
CA GLY A 103 2.94 2.82 -0.42
C GLY A 103 1.52 2.62 0.10
N ASP A 104 0.96 3.63 0.76
CA ASP A 104 -0.39 3.60 1.33
C ASP A 104 -1.45 3.28 0.27
N ILE A 105 -1.36 3.88 -0.93
CA ILE A 105 -2.27 3.59 -2.06
C ILE A 105 -2.11 2.13 -2.52
N GLY A 106 -0.87 1.68 -2.70
CA GLY A 106 -0.55 0.30 -3.06
C GLY A 106 -1.12 -0.72 -2.07
N GLU A 107 -1.03 -0.44 -0.78
CA GLU A 107 -1.62 -1.29 0.25
C GLU A 107 -3.15 -1.40 0.11
N HIS A 108 -3.84 -0.29 -0.12
CA HIS A 108 -5.30 -0.31 -0.27
C HIS A 108 -5.72 -1.12 -1.50
N ILE A 109 -5.04 -0.93 -2.63
CA ILE A 109 -5.28 -1.70 -3.86
C ILE A 109 -5.00 -3.19 -3.64
N ALA A 110 -3.86 -3.53 -3.02
CA ALA A 110 -3.48 -4.90 -2.72
C ALA A 110 -4.54 -5.62 -1.88
N ARG A 111 -5.04 -4.96 -0.82
CA ARG A 111 -6.12 -5.52 0.03
C ARG A 111 -7.40 -5.74 -0.76
N MET A 112 -7.78 -4.78 -1.61
CA MET A 112 -8.98 -4.90 -2.45
C MET A 112 -8.88 -6.07 -3.42
N ASN A 113 -7.75 -6.19 -4.13
CA ASN A 113 -7.52 -7.27 -5.08
C ASN A 113 -7.46 -8.62 -4.38
N LEU A 114 -6.83 -8.71 -3.20
CA LEU A 114 -6.84 -9.93 -2.39
C LEU A 114 -8.25 -10.33 -1.94
N MET A 115 -9.03 -9.39 -1.40
CA MET A 115 -10.41 -9.66 -0.98
C MET A 115 -11.28 -10.12 -2.15
N TYR A 116 -11.13 -9.44 -3.30
CA TYR A 116 -11.83 -9.82 -4.53
C TYR A 116 -11.42 -11.25 -4.94
N TYR A 117 -10.12 -11.52 -5.00
CA TYR A 117 -9.56 -12.81 -5.37
C TYR A 117 -10.09 -13.94 -4.47
N LEU A 118 -10.01 -13.78 -3.15
CA LEU A 118 -10.48 -14.80 -2.20
C LEU A 118 -11.98 -15.09 -2.38
N ARG A 119 -12.80 -14.05 -2.58
CA ARG A 119 -14.25 -14.22 -2.74
C ARG A 119 -14.65 -14.94 -4.03
N HIS A 120 -13.92 -14.71 -5.13
CA HIS A 120 -14.31 -15.23 -6.45
C HIS A 120 -13.63 -16.55 -6.81
N HIS A 121 -12.42 -16.80 -6.32
CA HIS A 121 -11.72 -18.06 -6.57
C HIS A 121 -12.06 -19.14 -5.53
N TYR A 122 -12.52 -18.74 -4.34
CA TYR A 122 -12.95 -19.64 -3.28
C TYR A 122 -14.37 -19.28 -2.83
N PRO A 123 -15.41 -19.60 -3.63
CA PRO A 123 -16.80 -19.23 -3.32
C PRO A 123 -17.32 -19.85 -2.02
N ASN A 124 -16.75 -20.99 -1.61
CA ASN A 124 -17.05 -21.64 -0.32
C ASN A 124 -16.13 -21.16 0.82
N GLY A 125 -15.20 -20.25 0.53
CA GLY A 125 -14.31 -19.66 1.51
C GLY A 125 -14.94 -18.44 2.18
N ARG A 126 -14.55 -18.18 3.43
CA ARG A 126 -15.07 -17.06 4.21
C ARG A 126 -13.92 -16.30 4.88
N ILE A 127 -13.83 -15.00 4.61
CA ILE A 127 -13.00 -14.09 5.39
C ILE A 127 -13.71 -13.85 6.73
N ASP A 128 -13.08 -14.27 7.84
CA ASP A 128 -13.60 -14.09 9.20
C ASP A 128 -12.99 -12.88 9.91
N SER A 129 -13.70 -12.42 10.94
CA SER A 129 -13.13 -11.49 11.91
C SER A 129 -12.04 -12.20 12.73
N MET A 130 -10.90 -11.55 12.89
CA MET A 130 -9.88 -11.92 13.88
C MET A 130 -10.12 -11.28 15.24
N PHE A 131 -11.15 -10.44 15.33
CA PHE A 131 -11.44 -9.62 16.50
C PHE A 131 -12.64 -10.19 17.25
N ASP A 132 -12.66 -9.98 18.56
CA ASP A 132 -13.77 -10.35 19.42
C ASP A 132 -15.01 -9.47 19.19
N SER A 133 -16.07 -9.73 19.96
CA SER A 133 -17.33 -8.96 19.89
C SER A 133 -17.22 -7.53 20.39
N GLU A 134 -16.18 -7.17 21.14
CA GLU A 134 -15.97 -5.84 21.69
C GLU A 134 -15.25 -4.92 20.70
N PHE A 135 -14.60 -5.49 19.69
CA PHE A 135 -13.92 -4.73 18.65
C PHE A 135 -14.85 -3.79 17.91
N LYS A 136 -14.56 -2.49 18.03
CA LYS A 136 -15.21 -1.42 17.28
C LYS A 136 -14.20 -0.79 16.34
N ARG A 137 -14.48 -0.85 15.04
CA ARG A 137 -13.59 -0.32 14.00
C ARG A 137 -13.20 1.14 14.23
N ASP A 138 -14.14 1.96 14.68
CA ASP A 138 -13.94 3.39 14.90
C ASP A 138 -13.09 3.70 16.15
N ASN A 139 -12.83 2.70 17.01
CA ASN A 139 -11.94 2.80 18.17
C ASN A 139 -10.91 1.65 18.17
N SER A 140 -10.32 1.40 17.00
CA SER A 140 -9.44 0.24 16.76
C SER A 140 -7.97 0.50 17.06
N GLN A 141 -7.53 1.77 17.18
CA GLN A 141 -6.12 2.10 17.32
C GLN A 141 -5.57 1.59 18.67
N GLY A 142 -4.44 0.88 18.62
CA GLY A 142 -3.82 0.27 19.79
C GLY A 142 -4.51 -1.00 20.29
N TYR A 143 -5.64 -1.40 19.70
CA TYR A 143 -6.35 -2.62 20.09
C TYR A 143 -5.44 -3.85 19.91
N VAL A 144 -5.34 -4.65 20.96
CA VAL A 144 -4.53 -5.87 20.99
C VAL A 144 -5.32 -7.01 20.35
N VAL A 145 -4.81 -7.53 19.23
CA VAL A 145 -5.43 -8.64 18.48
C VAL A 145 -4.98 -9.98 19.03
N GLY A 146 -3.74 -10.07 19.52
CA GLY A 146 -3.20 -11.30 20.08
C GLY A 146 -1.97 -11.03 20.92
N HIS A 147 -1.71 -11.92 21.87
CA HIS A 147 -0.56 -11.84 22.76
C HIS A 147 -0.05 -13.24 23.08
N HIS A 148 1.27 -13.43 23.03
CA HIS A 148 1.90 -14.67 23.48
C HIS A 148 3.33 -14.43 23.97
N GLY A 149 3.59 -14.74 25.24
CA GLY A 149 4.91 -14.57 25.87
C GLY A 149 5.35 -13.10 25.83
N LYS A 150 6.46 -12.82 25.15
CA LYS A 150 6.96 -11.44 24.98
C LYS A 150 6.40 -10.69 23.77
N HIS A 151 5.54 -11.31 22.96
CA HIS A 151 5.06 -10.71 21.72
C HIS A 151 3.61 -10.25 21.83
N ILE A 152 3.32 -9.05 21.31
CA ILE A 152 1.98 -8.51 21.16
C ILE A 152 1.73 -8.22 19.68
N LEU A 153 0.60 -8.65 19.14
CA LEU A 153 0.05 -8.17 17.88
C LEU A 153 -1.03 -7.13 18.21
N LYS A 154 -0.88 -5.91 17.71
CA LYS A 154 -1.87 -4.85 17.88
C LYS A 154 -2.10 -4.07 16.60
N ILE A 155 -3.20 -3.33 16.56
CA ILE A 155 -3.54 -2.45 15.45
C ILE A 155 -2.74 -1.15 15.59
N LYS A 156 -1.91 -0.84 14.59
CA LYS A 156 -1.20 0.44 14.49
C LYS A 156 -2.14 1.53 13.97
N ASN A 157 -2.73 1.27 12.81
CA ASN A 157 -3.76 2.10 12.17
C ASN A 157 -4.60 1.17 11.29
N TYR A 158 -5.86 0.93 11.65
CA TYR A 158 -6.64 -0.13 11.01
C TYR A 158 -6.72 0.06 9.48
N PRO A 159 -6.42 -0.98 8.67
CA PRO A 159 -6.21 -2.39 9.07
C PRO A 159 -4.74 -2.80 9.26
N ASN A 160 -3.77 -1.88 9.18
CA ASN A 160 -2.36 -2.16 9.43
C ASN A 160 -2.11 -2.57 10.89
N MET A 161 -1.28 -3.59 11.06
CA MET A 161 -0.93 -4.14 12.36
C MET A 161 0.57 -4.04 12.60
N GLU A 162 0.97 -4.15 13.85
CA GLU A 162 2.36 -4.27 14.23
C GLU A 162 2.55 -5.37 15.27
N ILE A 163 3.68 -6.07 15.16
CA ILE A 163 4.17 -7.00 16.16
C ILE A 163 5.19 -6.27 17.02
N LEU A 164 4.89 -6.22 18.31
CA LEU A 164 5.77 -5.72 19.34
C LEU A 164 6.45 -6.87 20.06
N GLU A 165 7.70 -6.66 20.46
CA GLU A 165 8.47 -7.56 21.32
C GLU A 165 8.86 -6.81 22.60
N HIS A 166 8.57 -7.39 23.75
CA HIS A 166 9.03 -6.93 25.05
C HIS A 166 10.52 -7.27 25.22
N ARG A 167 11.36 -6.25 25.47
CA ARG A 167 12.84 -6.38 25.49
C ARG A 167 13.52 -6.01 26.80
N GLY A 168 12.78 -5.53 27.79
CA GLY A 168 13.36 -5.07 29.05
C GLY A 168 12.56 -5.57 30.26
N ASP A 169 12.96 -5.12 31.45
CA ASP A 169 12.27 -5.49 32.70
C ASP A 169 11.09 -4.55 32.99
N ALA A 170 11.02 -3.38 32.34
CA ALA A 170 9.96 -2.42 32.58
C ALA A 170 8.68 -2.78 31.80
N PRO A 171 7.47 -2.56 32.37
CA PRO A 171 6.20 -2.86 31.72
C PRO A 171 5.96 -2.15 30.37
N ALA A 172 6.71 -1.09 30.06
CA ALA A 172 6.57 -0.29 28.85
C ALA A 172 7.59 -0.60 27.74
N ASP A 173 8.50 -1.55 27.95
CA ASP A 173 9.64 -1.81 27.05
C ASP A 173 9.28 -2.67 25.82
N TYR A 174 8.25 -2.25 25.09
CA TYR A 174 7.85 -2.88 23.83
C TYR A 174 8.48 -2.16 22.64
N LYS A 175 9.14 -2.94 21.77
CA LYS A 175 9.69 -2.46 20.51
C LYS A 175 8.94 -3.07 19.33
N CYS A 176 8.57 -2.26 18.35
CA CYS A 176 8.07 -2.77 17.08
C CYS A 176 9.17 -3.55 16.35
N ILE A 177 8.92 -4.84 16.11
CA ILE A 177 9.83 -5.74 15.37
C ILE A 177 9.35 -5.99 13.94
N LYS A 178 8.06 -5.79 13.66
CA LYS A 178 7.49 -5.95 12.33
C LYS A 178 6.18 -5.18 12.16
N GLU A 179 6.03 -4.49 11.03
CA GLU A 179 4.76 -3.94 10.56
C GLU A 179 4.14 -4.89 9.52
N ILE A 180 2.80 -4.94 9.50
CA ILE A 180 2.01 -5.82 8.63
C ILE A 180 1.00 -4.98 7.86
N ASP A 181 1.12 -4.98 6.53
CA ASP A 181 0.25 -4.22 5.64
C ASP A 181 -1.18 -4.79 5.64
N GLY A 182 -1.33 -6.11 5.67
CA GLY A 182 -2.64 -6.74 5.82
C GLY A 182 -2.56 -8.09 6.52
N LEU A 183 -3.51 -8.34 7.41
CA LEU A 183 -3.68 -9.63 8.06
C LEU A 183 -5.13 -10.07 7.88
N PHE A 184 -5.33 -11.30 7.40
CA PHE A 184 -6.66 -11.84 7.10
C PHE A 184 -6.79 -13.24 7.68
N LEU A 185 -7.91 -13.49 8.36
CA LEU A 185 -8.32 -14.84 8.69
C LEU A 185 -9.26 -15.37 7.62
N PHE A 186 -8.90 -16.49 7.01
CA PHE A 186 -9.66 -17.08 5.93
C PHE A 186 -9.96 -18.55 6.19
N ASN A 187 -11.24 -18.90 6.21
CA ASN A 187 -11.69 -20.27 6.35
C ASN A 187 -12.01 -20.85 4.98
N HIS A 188 -11.54 -22.06 4.76
CA HIS A 188 -11.81 -22.83 3.56
C HIS A 188 -11.96 -24.31 3.90
N GLN A 189 -12.42 -25.13 2.95
CA GLN A 189 -12.55 -26.58 3.16
C GLN A 189 -11.22 -27.28 3.54
N PHE A 190 -10.08 -26.63 3.29
CA PHE A 190 -8.75 -27.14 3.63
C PHE A 190 -8.23 -26.68 5.01
N GLY A 191 -9.04 -25.91 5.75
CA GLY A 191 -8.73 -25.41 7.09
C GLY A 191 -8.77 -23.90 7.19
N GLN A 192 -8.24 -23.40 8.30
CA GLN A 192 -8.24 -21.97 8.63
C GLN A 192 -6.84 -21.41 8.37
N TYR A 193 -6.76 -20.36 7.57
CA TYR A 193 -5.53 -19.74 7.12
C TYR A 193 -5.38 -18.35 7.74
N LEU A 194 -4.18 -18.05 8.21
CA LEU A 194 -3.76 -16.71 8.58
C LEU A 194 -2.92 -16.15 7.43
N ILE A 195 -3.53 -15.31 6.61
CA ILE A 195 -2.91 -14.73 5.41
C ILE A 195 -2.29 -13.39 5.80
N VAL A 196 -0.96 -13.32 5.75
CA VAL A 196 -0.18 -12.09 5.87
C VAL A 196 0.05 -11.54 4.47
N MET A 197 -0.35 -10.30 4.26
CA MET A 197 -0.18 -9.56 3.01
C MET A 197 0.88 -8.48 3.23
N GLU A 198 1.87 -8.42 2.34
CA GLU A 198 2.76 -7.29 2.16
C GLU A 198 2.59 -6.72 0.75
N SER A 199 2.75 -5.41 0.63
CA SER A 199 2.66 -4.70 -0.64
C SER A 199 3.88 -3.81 -0.83
N LYS A 200 4.42 -3.81 -2.04
CA LYS A 200 5.62 -3.06 -2.39
C LYS A 200 5.43 -2.41 -3.76
N THR A 201 5.24 -1.09 -3.75
CA THR A 201 5.21 -0.27 -4.97
C THR A 201 6.61 0.20 -5.41
N GLY A 202 7.64 -0.18 -4.64
CA GLY A 202 9.05 0.14 -4.86
C GLY A 202 9.94 -1.08 -4.55
N SER A 203 11.26 -0.89 -4.46
CA SER A 203 12.23 -2.00 -4.44
C SER A 203 11.97 -3.08 -3.37
N LEU A 204 12.00 -4.36 -3.79
CA LEU A 204 11.97 -5.54 -2.92
C LEU A 204 13.31 -5.84 -2.24
N THR A 205 14.40 -5.18 -2.63
CA THR A 205 15.78 -5.55 -2.24
C THR A 205 16.02 -5.48 -0.72
N LYS A 206 15.27 -4.66 0.00
CA LYS A 206 15.41 -4.47 1.46
C LYS A 206 14.67 -5.50 2.31
N THR A 207 13.94 -6.43 1.70
CA THR A 207 13.21 -7.46 2.46
C THR A 207 14.22 -8.44 3.05
N ASP A 208 14.23 -8.62 4.37
CA ASP A 208 15.04 -9.66 5.03
C ASP A 208 14.18 -10.92 5.21
N GLU A 209 14.54 -11.98 4.48
CA GLU A 209 13.81 -13.26 4.47
C GLU A 209 13.85 -13.97 5.82
N GLU A 210 14.97 -13.89 6.55
CA GLU A 210 15.09 -14.48 7.89
C GLU A 210 14.23 -13.72 8.89
N SER A 211 14.13 -12.40 8.73
CA SER A 211 13.23 -11.54 9.52
C SER A 211 11.76 -11.89 9.28
N LEU A 212 11.36 -12.29 8.06
CA LEU A 212 9.99 -12.78 7.82
C LEU A 212 9.67 -14.02 8.67
N VAL A 213 10.62 -14.93 8.86
CA VAL A 213 10.39 -16.10 9.70
C VAL A 213 10.44 -15.69 11.17
N SER A 214 11.53 -15.08 11.60
CA SER A 214 11.83 -14.82 13.01
C SER A 214 10.94 -13.75 13.66
N ASN A 215 10.66 -12.65 12.96
CA ASN A 215 9.95 -11.50 13.50
C ASN A 215 8.47 -11.44 13.11
N LEU A 216 8.06 -12.18 12.08
CA LEU A 216 6.68 -12.22 11.60
C LEU A 216 6.01 -13.57 11.86
N PHE A 217 6.42 -14.63 11.19
CA PHE A 217 5.68 -15.90 11.24
C PHE A 217 5.87 -16.69 12.54
N ASN A 218 7.04 -16.64 13.17
CA ASN A 218 7.28 -17.31 14.44
C ASN A 218 6.40 -16.74 15.58
N PRO A 219 6.32 -15.41 15.78
CA PRO A 219 5.37 -14.82 16.71
C PRO A 219 3.91 -15.15 16.36
N LEU A 220 3.50 -15.02 15.10
CA LEU A 220 2.12 -15.28 14.68
C LEU A 220 1.70 -16.73 14.91
N ARG A 221 2.58 -17.71 14.69
CA ARG A 221 2.30 -19.13 14.98
C ARG A 221 2.05 -19.39 16.45
N LYS A 222 2.74 -18.67 17.35
CA LYS A 222 2.53 -18.80 18.79
C LYS A 222 1.21 -18.18 19.22
N MET A 223 0.83 -17.05 18.60
CA MET A 223 -0.45 -16.37 18.88
C MET A 223 -1.66 -17.10 18.28
N PHE A 224 -1.47 -17.77 17.14
CA PHE A 224 -2.53 -18.42 16.36
C PHE A 224 -2.13 -19.85 15.95
N PRO A 225 -1.94 -20.77 16.91
CA PRO A 225 -1.37 -22.10 16.66
C PRO A 225 -2.21 -22.97 15.73
N ASP A 226 -3.54 -22.79 15.75
CA ASP A 226 -4.47 -23.60 14.94
C ASP A 226 -4.63 -23.09 13.50
N ARG A 227 -3.93 -22.01 13.13
CA ARG A 227 -4.08 -21.36 11.82
C ARG A 227 -2.87 -21.65 10.93
N LYS A 228 -3.14 -22.08 9.70
CA LYS A 228 -2.11 -22.31 8.69
C LYS A 228 -1.59 -20.97 8.17
N PRO A 229 -0.28 -20.66 8.30
CA PRO A 229 0.24 -19.39 7.84
C PRO A 229 0.38 -19.37 6.32
N ALA A 230 0.02 -18.23 5.74
CA ALA A 230 0.17 -17.93 4.34
C ALA A 230 0.79 -16.54 4.18
N TYR A 231 1.68 -16.39 3.22
CA TYR A 231 2.33 -15.14 2.85
C TYR A 231 1.94 -14.75 1.43
N LEU A 232 1.55 -13.51 1.27
CA LEU A 232 1.20 -12.92 -0.02
C LEU A 232 1.97 -11.63 -0.20
N LEU A 233 2.79 -11.58 -1.25
CA LEU A 233 3.51 -10.37 -1.64
C LEU A 233 2.91 -9.78 -2.92
N PHE A 234 2.41 -8.55 -2.81
CA PHE A 234 2.07 -7.68 -3.94
C PHE A 234 3.30 -6.86 -4.35
N GLY A 235 3.67 -6.91 -5.63
CA GLY A 235 4.75 -6.11 -6.20
C GLY A 235 4.42 -5.62 -7.61
N THR A 236 5.28 -4.81 -8.21
CA THR A 236 5.14 -4.55 -9.66
C THR A 236 5.63 -5.76 -10.46
N LYS A 237 5.20 -5.90 -11.72
CA LYS A 237 5.64 -7.01 -12.59
C LYS A 237 7.15 -7.09 -12.69
N GLU A 238 7.81 -5.94 -12.79
CA GLU A 238 9.27 -5.82 -12.90
C GLU A 238 10.00 -6.21 -11.62
N GLN A 239 9.31 -6.26 -10.47
CA GLN A 239 9.92 -6.66 -9.20
C GLN A 239 9.77 -8.16 -8.96
N ILE A 240 8.65 -8.74 -9.42
CA ILE A 240 8.32 -10.14 -9.20
C ILE A 240 8.93 -11.02 -10.31
N TYR A 241 8.76 -10.63 -11.57
CA TYR A 241 9.08 -11.46 -12.72
C TYR A 241 10.27 -10.91 -13.53
N THR A 242 11.02 -11.80 -14.18
CA THR A 242 11.93 -11.43 -15.27
C THR A 242 11.11 -10.99 -16.49
N ASN A 243 11.71 -10.27 -17.43
CA ASN A 243 11.04 -9.84 -18.67
C ASN A 243 10.82 -11.00 -19.67
N ASP A 244 10.93 -12.25 -19.22
CA ASP A 244 10.71 -13.43 -20.04
C ASP A 244 9.21 -13.74 -20.17
N GLU A 245 8.82 -14.34 -21.29
CA GLU A 245 7.43 -14.76 -21.56
C GLU A 245 6.87 -15.71 -20.48
N PHE A 246 7.75 -16.39 -19.73
CA PHE A 246 7.40 -17.49 -18.84
C PHE A 246 7.14 -17.10 -17.37
N ARG A 247 6.92 -15.82 -17.01
CA ARG A 247 6.67 -15.39 -15.60
C ARG A 247 7.68 -15.98 -14.60
N VAL A 248 8.95 -16.02 -15.00
CA VAL A 248 10.04 -16.54 -14.16
C VAL A 248 10.26 -15.57 -13.00
N LEU A 249 10.30 -16.09 -11.78
CA LEU A 249 10.54 -15.27 -10.59
C LEU A 249 11.97 -14.73 -10.57
N LYS A 250 12.11 -13.46 -10.19
CA LYS A 250 13.43 -12.87 -9.89
C LYS A 250 14.05 -13.47 -8.64
N HIS A 251 15.37 -13.28 -8.51
CA HIS A 251 16.17 -13.79 -7.39
C HIS A 251 15.54 -13.51 -6.01
N LYS A 252 15.02 -12.30 -5.78
CA LYS A 252 14.47 -11.93 -4.47
C LYS A 252 13.16 -12.65 -4.13
N PRO A 253 12.12 -12.67 -4.98
CA PRO A 253 10.97 -13.55 -4.81
C PRO A 253 11.34 -15.03 -4.64
N VAL A 254 12.32 -15.55 -5.40
CA VAL A 254 12.81 -16.93 -5.25
C VAL A 254 13.36 -17.18 -3.85
N SER A 255 14.20 -16.27 -3.35
CA SER A 255 14.79 -16.36 -2.01
C SER A 255 13.71 -16.37 -0.92
N ILE A 256 12.74 -15.44 -1.00
CA ILE A 256 11.58 -15.39 -0.09
C ILE A 256 10.80 -16.70 -0.13
N TYR A 257 10.45 -17.18 -1.33
CA TYR A 257 9.71 -18.42 -1.51
C TYR A 257 10.42 -19.61 -0.87
N LYS A 258 11.72 -19.79 -1.14
CA LYS A 258 12.51 -20.90 -0.58
C LYS A 258 12.58 -20.84 0.94
N MET A 259 12.84 -19.67 1.51
CA MET A 259 12.89 -19.47 2.96
C MET A 259 11.55 -19.84 3.61
N LEU A 260 10.44 -19.28 3.10
CA LEU A 260 9.12 -19.54 3.66
C LEU A 260 8.66 -20.99 3.46
N GLN A 261 9.02 -21.61 2.34
CA GLN A 261 8.72 -23.01 2.06
C GLN A 261 9.39 -23.96 3.06
N GLN A 262 10.64 -23.72 3.45
CA GLN A 262 11.35 -24.50 4.47
C GLN A 262 10.61 -24.48 5.82
N HIS A 263 9.91 -23.39 6.09
CA HIS A 263 9.09 -23.24 7.29
C HIS A 263 7.64 -23.67 7.10
N SER A 264 7.25 -24.30 5.98
CA SER A 264 5.85 -24.70 5.68
C SER A 264 4.87 -23.52 5.69
N ILE A 265 5.27 -22.39 5.08
CA ILE A 265 4.42 -21.22 4.89
C ILE A 265 4.02 -21.15 3.41
N ASP A 266 2.71 -21.18 3.15
CA ASP A 266 2.20 -21.09 1.77
C ASP A 266 2.49 -19.69 1.22
N THR A 267 3.14 -19.60 0.07
CA THR A 267 3.62 -18.33 -0.49
C THR A 267 3.02 -18.06 -1.86
N MET A 268 2.51 -16.86 -2.07
CA MET A 268 1.96 -16.40 -3.33
C MET A 268 2.51 -15.01 -3.69
N PHE A 269 2.79 -14.79 -4.96
CA PHE A 269 3.17 -13.49 -5.50
C PHE A 269 2.06 -12.99 -6.42
N MET A 270 1.63 -11.75 -6.21
CA MET A 270 0.67 -11.08 -7.07
C MET A 270 1.27 -9.78 -7.58
N THR A 271 0.84 -9.34 -8.77
CA THR A 271 1.31 -8.07 -9.32
C THR A 271 0.26 -6.98 -9.23
N PHE A 272 0.68 -5.72 -9.16
CA PHE A 272 -0.25 -4.63 -9.45
C PHE A 272 -0.58 -4.63 -10.94
N ASN A 273 -1.84 -4.33 -11.25
CA ASN A 273 -2.25 -4.03 -12.62
C ASN A 273 -1.83 -2.61 -13.01
N GLU A 274 -1.65 -1.76 -12.01
CA GLU A 274 -1.26 -0.35 -12.12
C GLU A 274 0.24 -0.23 -12.38
N THR A 275 0.57 0.69 -13.28
CA THR A 275 1.93 1.12 -13.57
C THR A 275 2.46 2.08 -12.49
N SER A 276 3.78 2.28 -12.44
CA SER A 276 4.38 3.29 -11.56
C SER A 276 3.79 4.69 -11.78
N ASP A 277 3.59 5.08 -13.04
CA ASP A 277 3.04 6.38 -13.42
C ASP A 277 1.60 6.57 -12.92
N GLU A 278 0.81 5.50 -12.86
CA GLU A 278 -0.53 5.54 -12.30
C GLU A 278 -0.52 5.71 -10.78
N PHE A 279 0.40 5.06 -10.07
CA PHE A 279 0.62 5.33 -8.64
C PHE A 279 1.02 6.78 -8.40
N ASP A 280 1.89 7.35 -9.24
CA ASP A 280 2.29 8.75 -9.16
C ASP A 280 1.11 9.70 -9.43
N LYS A 281 0.27 9.41 -10.42
CA LYS A 281 -0.96 10.20 -10.69
C LYS A 281 -1.95 10.13 -9.53
N MET A 282 -2.15 8.96 -8.94
CA MET A 282 -3.02 8.83 -7.76
C MET A 282 -2.47 9.63 -6.57
N ALA A 283 -1.16 9.53 -6.31
CA ALA A 283 -0.51 10.30 -5.25
C ALA A 283 -0.63 11.81 -5.48
N ASP A 284 -0.40 12.28 -6.70
CA ASP A 284 -0.53 13.69 -7.10
C ASP A 284 -1.91 14.26 -6.75
N GLN A 285 -2.97 13.48 -6.99
CA GLN A 285 -4.35 13.92 -6.75
C GLN A 285 -4.67 14.04 -5.27
N VAL A 286 -4.16 13.13 -4.44
CA VAL A 286 -4.27 13.25 -2.98
C VAL A 286 -3.48 14.46 -2.48
N VAL A 287 -2.29 14.72 -3.01
CA VAL A 287 -1.48 15.90 -2.64
C VAL A 287 -2.17 17.20 -3.06
N LYS A 288 -2.76 17.26 -4.25
CA LYS A 288 -3.57 18.40 -4.71
C LYS A 288 -4.73 18.67 -3.76
N GLN A 289 -5.50 17.63 -3.42
CA GLN A 289 -6.60 17.76 -2.47
C GLN A 289 -6.12 18.19 -1.08
N TYR A 290 -4.98 17.66 -0.60
CA TYR A 290 -4.37 18.11 0.66
C TYR A 290 -4.03 19.60 0.59
N LYS A 291 -3.36 20.04 -0.48
CA LYS A 291 -2.93 21.43 -0.62
C LYS A 291 -4.13 22.36 -0.60
N TRP A 292 -5.15 22.01 -1.37
CA TRP A 292 -6.42 22.72 -1.44
C TRP A 292 -7.10 22.84 -0.07
N LEU A 293 -7.31 21.70 0.64
CA LEU A 293 -8.00 21.67 1.95
C LEU A 293 -7.28 22.44 3.07
N ASN A 294 -5.97 22.63 2.94
CA ASN A 294 -5.18 23.32 3.96
C ASN A 294 -4.87 24.76 3.59
N ASP A 295 -5.50 25.29 2.53
CA ASP A 295 -5.17 26.60 1.96
C ASP A 295 -3.66 26.75 1.70
N LEU A 296 -3.02 25.61 1.38
CA LEU A 296 -1.65 25.53 0.88
C LEU A 296 -1.64 25.59 -0.65
N GLU A 297 -2.82 25.52 -1.28
CA GLU A 297 -3.00 26.16 -2.57
C GLU A 297 -2.73 27.65 -2.39
N LEU A 298 -1.73 28.10 -3.13
CA LEU A 298 -1.35 29.50 -3.15
C LEU A 298 -2.50 30.34 -3.73
N HIS A 299 -3.32 30.89 -2.85
CA HIS A 299 -4.01 32.14 -3.15
C HIS A 299 -2.93 33.19 -3.37
N ALA A 300 -2.54 33.41 -4.63
CA ALA A 300 -1.67 34.52 -4.98
C ALA A 300 -2.38 35.82 -4.57
N LYS A 301 -2.06 36.32 -3.37
CA LYS A 301 -2.56 37.62 -2.87
C LYS A 301 -2.00 38.78 -3.69
N GLY A 302 -0.93 38.54 -4.44
CA GLY A 302 -0.39 39.46 -5.43
C GLY A 302 0.51 38.75 -6.44
N TRP A 303 0.75 39.42 -7.55
CA TRP A 303 1.69 38.98 -8.57
C TRP A 303 2.52 40.16 -9.07
N ARG A 304 3.75 39.89 -9.51
CA ARG A 304 4.61 40.86 -10.17
C ARG A 304 5.15 40.23 -11.45
N LYS A 305 4.87 40.88 -12.58
CA LYS A 305 5.44 40.46 -13.86
C LYS A 305 6.76 41.21 -14.10
N LYS A 306 7.81 40.45 -14.39
CA LYS A 306 9.09 40.89 -14.96
C LYS A 306 9.15 40.50 -16.44
N GLU A 307 10.17 40.93 -17.18
CA GLU A 307 10.24 40.78 -18.64
C GLU A 307 10.00 39.33 -19.12
N ASP A 308 10.63 38.34 -18.48
CA ASP A 308 10.49 36.91 -18.81
C ASP A 308 9.93 36.05 -17.65
N CYS A 309 9.60 36.68 -16.52
CA CYS A 309 9.20 36.00 -15.29
C CYS A 309 7.89 36.52 -14.70
N LEU A 310 7.10 35.64 -14.09
CA LEU A 310 5.94 35.96 -13.28
C LEU A 310 6.21 35.50 -11.85
N GLU A 311 6.28 36.46 -10.93
CA GLU A 311 6.46 36.22 -9.50
C GLU A 311 5.09 36.21 -8.81
N LEU A 312 4.75 35.15 -8.09
CA LEU A 312 3.51 35.00 -7.33
C LEU A 312 3.78 35.13 -5.83
N TYR A 313 2.98 35.91 -5.11
CA TYR A 313 3.18 36.26 -3.70
C TYR A 313 1.99 35.84 -2.84
N ASN A 314 2.26 35.37 -1.62
CA ASN A 314 1.22 35.05 -0.61
C ASN A 314 1.26 36.04 0.57
N GLY A 315 1.14 37.35 0.28
CA GLY A 315 1.06 38.40 1.31
C GLY A 315 2.38 38.77 2.01
N GLY A 316 3.52 38.18 1.62
CA GLY A 316 4.86 38.55 2.06
C GLY A 316 5.65 39.34 1.00
N GLN A 317 6.84 39.83 1.37
CA GLN A 317 7.74 40.57 0.46
C GLN A 317 8.52 39.66 -0.52
N ARG A 318 8.49 38.34 -0.33
CA ARG A 318 9.21 37.36 -1.15
C ARG A 318 8.23 36.55 -2.01
N PRO A 319 8.57 36.25 -3.27
CA PRO A 319 7.75 35.41 -4.12
C PRO A 319 7.80 33.95 -3.66
N VAL A 320 6.66 33.27 -3.78
CA VAL A 320 6.51 31.84 -3.46
C VAL A 320 6.70 30.99 -4.71
N TYR A 321 6.35 31.53 -5.89
CA TYR A 321 6.72 30.98 -7.18
C TYR A 321 7.35 32.06 -8.06
N THR A 322 8.34 31.65 -8.84
CA THR A 322 8.83 32.43 -9.97
C THR A 322 8.64 31.58 -11.22
N LEU A 323 7.67 31.92 -12.05
CA LEU A 323 7.42 31.23 -13.32
C LEU A 323 8.19 31.92 -14.43
N ARG A 324 8.88 31.18 -15.29
CA ARG A 324 9.53 31.71 -16.50
C ARG A 324 8.76 31.27 -17.73
N ARG A 325 8.57 32.18 -18.67
CA ARG A 325 7.92 31.86 -19.94
C ARG A 325 8.84 31.00 -20.80
N ASP A 326 8.31 29.96 -21.42
CA ASP A 326 9.08 29.15 -22.36
C ASP A 326 9.49 30.01 -23.58
N PRO A 327 10.79 30.13 -23.89
CA PRO A 327 11.26 30.91 -25.04
C PRO A 327 10.75 30.38 -26.39
N GLN A 328 10.53 29.07 -26.49
CA GLN A 328 10.08 28.39 -27.70
C GLN A 328 8.55 28.32 -27.79
N ASN A 329 7.85 28.37 -26.65
CA ASN A 329 6.39 28.39 -26.61
C ASN A 329 5.85 29.42 -25.60
N PRO A 330 5.55 30.66 -26.02
CA PRO A 330 5.09 31.73 -25.14
C PRO A 330 3.77 31.44 -24.39
N LYS A 331 3.05 30.37 -24.73
CA LYS A 331 1.84 29.94 -24.01
C LYS A 331 2.14 29.08 -22.78
N ILE A 332 3.37 28.58 -22.64
CA ILE A 332 3.79 27.69 -21.56
C ILE A 332 4.63 28.47 -20.54
N TRP A 333 4.36 28.20 -19.26
CA TRP A 333 5.12 28.74 -18.13
C TRP A 333 5.77 27.58 -17.37
N HIS A 334 7.04 27.75 -17.01
CA HIS A 334 7.83 26.79 -16.25
C HIS A 334 8.14 27.36 -14.87
N GLU A 335 7.98 26.57 -13.82
CA GLU A 335 8.40 26.97 -12.48
C GLU A 335 9.93 27.00 -12.39
N LEU A 336 10.50 28.10 -11.91
CA LEU A 336 11.91 28.19 -11.55
C LEU A 336 12.08 27.70 -10.10
N PRO A 337 13.08 26.85 -9.83
CA PRO A 337 13.36 26.40 -8.48
C PRO A 337 13.67 27.60 -7.59
N VAL A 338 13.00 27.67 -6.44
CA VAL A 338 13.26 28.68 -5.42
C VAL A 338 14.71 28.50 -4.96
N LYS A 339 15.58 29.48 -5.25
CA LYS A 339 16.93 29.48 -4.70
C LYS A 339 16.82 29.60 -3.19
N SER A 340 16.98 28.48 -2.48
CA SER A 340 17.32 28.50 -1.06
C SER A 340 18.70 29.12 -0.95
N HIS A 341 18.78 30.41 -0.61
CA HIS A 341 20.05 30.91 -0.10
C HIS A 341 20.23 30.36 1.30
N GLU A 342 21.21 29.46 1.36
CA GLU A 342 21.90 29.07 2.57
C GLU A 342 22.24 30.28 3.43
N GLN A 343 22.19 29.98 4.72
CA GLN A 343 22.76 30.71 5.84
C GLN A 343 24.04 31.46 5.45
N HIS A 344 23.99 32.77 5.57
CA HIS A 344 25.11 33.55 6.07
C HIS A 344 24.65 34.27 7.33
N LEU A 345 24.78 33.56 8.45
CA LEU A 345 25.76 33.96 9.46
C LEU A 345 26.89 32.93 9.41
#